data_AF-A0AA43D8V9-F1
#
_entry.id   AF-A0AA43D8V9-F1
#
_cell.length_a   1.000
_cell.length_b   1.000
_cell.length_c   1.000
_cell.angle_alpha   90.00
_cell.angle_beta   90.00
_cell.angle_gamma   90.00
#
_symmetry.space_group_name_H-M   'P 1'
#
loop_
_entity.id
_entity.type
_entity.pdbx_description
1 polymer ?
#
loop_
_entity_poly.entity_id
_entity_poly.type
_entity_poly.pdbx_seq_one_letter_code
_entity_poly.pdbx_strand_id
1 'polypeptide(L)'
;MRTLKFLLRKEFRQIFRNKSLLPVIFVMPIIQLLIMPLAADYEVKNINISIVDHDHSPYSQKLISKIIASGYFRLSDYSNSFNQAFEQIEKDNSDLVLEIPKDFERNLIRENTQQLYIAVNAINGTKANLGGAYLNRLIQDYNADIRTEWIQPQRYNASPTIQIASSNWFNTYLNYSFFMVPGILAFLVTMVGAYMCSLNIVKEKEVGTIEQINVTPIKKHHFILGKLIPFWVIGMFVFSVGLFGVGRLVYGIVPIGSMGSLYAFLSLYLIALLGLGLLISTYSETQQQAMSIAFFFMMIFLLMSGLFTSIDSMPEWAKVIAQLNPV
;
A
#
# COMPACT_ATOMS: atom_id res chain seq x y z
N MET A 1 5.05 33.32 -30.58
CA MET A 1 3.91 32.51 -30.10
C MET A 1 3.33 31.53 -31.13
N ARG A 2 3.26 31.85 -32.44
CA ARG A 2 2.74 30.91 -33.46
C ARG A 2 3.51 29.58 -33.52
N THR A 3 4.84 29.61 -33.41
CA THR A 3 5.71 28.42 -33.50
C THR A 3 5.45 27.39 -32.39
N LEU A 4 5.32 27.84 -31.13
CA LEU A 4 5.00 26.97 -30.00
C LEU A 4 3.62 26.30 -30.19
N LYS A 5 2.62 27.04 -30.65
CA LYS A 5 1.28 26.49 -30.92
C LYS A 5 1.32 25.38 -31.98
N PHE A 6 2.13 25.53 -33.03
CA PHE A 6 2.29 24.49 -34.05
C PHE A 6 2.99 23.23 -33.49
N LEU A 7 4.04 23.41 -32.68
CA LEU A 7 4.72 22.30 -32.01
C LEU A 7 3.77 21.55 -31.09
N LEU A 8 3.02 22.25 -30.23
CA LEU A 8 2.03 21.64 -29.35
C LEU A 8 0.99 20.86 -30.15
N ARG A 9 0.46 21.44 -31.24
CA ARG A 9 -0.52 20.74 -32.10
C ARG A 9 0.07 19.47 -32.72
N LYS A 10 1.35 19.50 -33.12
CA LYS A 10 2.07 18.33 -33.65
C LYS A 10 2.20 17.25 -32.57
N GLU A 11 2.65 17.60 -31.37
CA GLU A 11 2.85 16.65 -30.28
C GLU A 11 1.54 15.98 -29.84
N PHE A 12 0.49 16.75 -29.57
CA PHE A 12 -0.82 16.18 -29.22
C PHE A 12 -1.30 15.24 -30.32
N ARG A 13 -1.21 15.64 -31.59
CA ARG A 13 -1.64 14.78 -32.71
C ARG A 13 -0.78 13.51 -32.81
N GLN A 14 0.52 13.58 -32.57
CA GLN A 14 1.41 12.42 -32.60
C GLN A 14 1.08 11.44 -31.48
N ILE A 15 0.84 11.94 -30.27
CA ILE A 15 0.44 11.15 -29.10
C ILE A 15 -0.89 10.45 -29.37
N PHE A 16 -1.94 11.19 -29.76
CA PHE A 16 -3.26 10.63 -30.01
C PHE A 16 -3.33 9.72 -31.26
N ARG A 17 -2.41 9.87 -32.22
CA ARG A 17 -2.34 8.99 -33.39
C ARG A 17 -1.55 7.70 -33.11
N ASN A 18 -0.69 7.71 -32.10
CA ASN A 18 0.13 6.56 -31.75
C ASN A 18 -0.71 5.51 -31.00
N LYS A 19 -1.22 4.52 -31.75
CA LYS A 19 -2.07 3.43 -31.24
C LYS A 19 -1.39 2.57 -30.16
N SER A 20 -0.06 2.54 -30.11
CA SER A 20 0.67 1.80 -29.07
C SER A 20 0.83 2.61 -27.79
N LEU A 21 0.95 3.94 -27.90
CA LEU A 21 1.21 4.82 -26.74
C LEU A 21 -0.06 5.13 -25.95
N LEU A 22 -1.20 5.30 -26.63
CA LEU A 22 -2.48 5.62 -25.98
C LEU A 22 -2.94 4.56 -24.95
N PRO A 23 -2.98 3.25 -25.26
CA PRO A 23 -3.37 2.24 -24.28
C PRO A 23 -2.44 2.19 -23.07
N VAL A 24 -1.13 2.41 -23.27
CA VAL A 24 -0.17 2.40 -22.17
C VAL A 24 -0.33 3.62 -21.26
N ILE A 25 -0.74 4.78 -21.80
CA ILE A 25 -0.99 5.99 -21.01
C ILE A 25 -2.34 5.93 -20.27
N PHE A 26 -3.36 5.30 -20.84
CA PHE A 26 -4.72 5.35 -20.29
C PHE A 26 -5.20 4.02 -19.75
N VAL A 27 -5.16 2.97 -20.57
CA VAL A 27 -5.79 1.68 -20.25
C VAL A 27 -5.00 0.94 -19.17
N MET A 28 -3.68 0.83 -19.33
CA MET A 28 -2.84 0.10 -18.39
C MET A 28 -2.88 0.72 -16.97
N PRO A 29 -2.74 2.06 -16.80
CA PRO A 29 -2.97 2.74 -15.54
C PRO A 29 -4.34 2.52 -14.90
N ILE A 30 -5.41 2.58 -15.69
CA ILE A 30 -6.78 2.39 -15.17
C ILE A 30 -6.97 0.95 -14.70
N ILE A 31 -6.51 -0.03 -15.47
CA ILE A 31 -6.54 -1.44 -15.08
C ILE A 31 -5.72 -1.64 -13.80
N GLN A 32 -4.53 -1.04 -13.72
CA GLN A 32 -3.68 -1.12 -12.53
C GLN A 32 -4.40 -0.51 -11.31
N LEU A 33 -5.04 0.65 -11.45
CA LEU A 33 -5.78 1.30 -10.38
C LEU A 33 -7.04 0.54 -9.96
N LEU A 34 -7.65 -0.22 -10.87
CA LEU A 34 -8.78 -1.11 -10.57
C LEU A 34 -8.34 -2.37 -9.84
N ILE A 35 -7.25 -3.01 -10.28
CA ILE A 35 -6.86 -4.33 -9.78
C ILE A 35 -5.97 -4.23 -8.54
N MET A 36 -4.98 -3.33 -8.54
CA MET A 36 -3.96 -3.33 -7.49
C MET A 36 -4.52 -3.14 -6.08
N PRO A 37 -5.44 -2.18 -5.80
CA PRO A 37 -6.00 -2.01 -4.46
C PRO A 37 -6.67 -3.28 -3.91
N LEU A 38 -7.27 -4.09 -4.79
CA LEU A 38 -7.89 -5.37 -4.44
C LEU A 38 -6.86 -6.48 -4.24
N ALA A 39 -5.75 -6.44 -4.99
CA ALA A 39 -4.74 -7.49 -4.98
C ALA A 39 -3.73 -7.35 -3.83
N ALA A 40 -3.41 -6.13 -3.40
CA ALA A 40 -2.48 -5.90 -2.29
C ALA A 40 -3.20 -5.61 -0.97
N ASP A 41 -4.37 -6.21 -0.75
CA ASP A 41 -5.05 -6.11 0.53
C ASP A 41 -4.22 -6.78 1.63
N TYR A 42 -3.69 -5.98 2.56
CA TYR A 42 -2.98 -6.46 3.74
C TYR A 42 -3.92 -6.69 4.94
N GLU A 43 -5.24 -6.55 4.77
CA GLU A 43 -6.20 -7.01 5.78
C GLU A 43 -6.25 -8.54 5.81
N VAL A 44 -5.59 -9.13 6.79
CA VAL A 44 -5.69 -10.57 7.03
C VAL A 44 -6.98 -10.86 7.80
N LYS A 45 -8.04 -11.19 7.07
CA LYS A 45 -9.28 -11.79 7.60
C LYS A 45 -9.26 -13.29 7.38
N ASN A 46 -9.94 -14.05 8.24
CA ASN A 46 -9.98 -15.51 8.21
C ASN A 46 -8.62 -16.18 8.46
N ILE A 47 -7.95 -15.78 9.54
CA ILE A 47 -6.75 -16.45 10.00
C ILE A 47 -7.12 -17.85 10.50
N ASN A 48 -6.57 -18.89 9.90
CA ASN A 48 -6.88 -20.26 10.30
C ASN A 48 -6.16 -20.57 11.61
N ILE A 49 -6.92 -20.92 12.64
CA ILE A 49 -6.39 -21.26 13.96
C ILE A 49 -6.73 -22.69 14.33
N SER A 50 -5.71 -23.43 14.75
CA SER A 50 -5.85 -24.73 15.39
C SER A 50 -5.82 -24.56 16.90
N ILE A 51 -6.72 -25.23 17.60
CA ILE A 51 -6.81 -25.16 19.05
C ILE A 51 -6.49 -26.52 19.64
N VAL A 52 -5.58 -26.53 20.60
CA VAL A 52 -5.24 -27.70 21.41
C VAL A 52 -5.70 -27.42 22.84
N ASP A 53 -6.80 -28.04 23.25
CA ASP A 53 -7.36 -27.84 24.59
C ASP A 53 -7.12 -29.09 25.45
N HIS A 54 -6.19 -29.00 26.40
CA HIS A 54 -5.92 -30.08 27.35
C HIS A 54 -6.79 -30.01 28.62
N ASP A 55 -7.56 -28.93 28.82
CA ASP A 55 -8.32 -28.68 30.04
C ASP A 55 -9.80 -29.04 29.88
N HIS A 56 -10.38 -28.79 28.70
CA HIS A 56 -11.79 -29.02 28.37
C HIS A 56 -12.78 -28.41 29.39
N SER A 57 -12.39 -27.29 30.00
CA SER A 57 -13.17 -26.62 31.04
C SER A 57 -14.17 -25.61 30.45
N PRO A 58 -15.18 -25.18 31.23
CA PRO A 58 -16.03 -24.05 30.83
C PRO A 58 -15.24 -22.78 30.49
N TYR A 59 -14.13 -22.51 31.21
CA TYR A 59 -13.28 -21.36 30.93
C TYR A 59 -12.41 -21.54 29.68
N SER A 60 -11.94 -22.75 29.35
CA SER A 60 -11.26 -22.97 28.06
C SER A 60 -12.24 -22.74 26.91
N GLN A 61 -13.45 -23.30 27.00
CA GLN A 61 -14.49 -23.15 25.98
C GLN A 61 -14.98 -21.71 25.80
N LYS A 62 -15.09 -20.93 26.88
CA LYS A 62 -15.45 -19.51 26.83
C LYS A 62 -14.39 -18.67 26.11
N LEU A 63 -13.10 -18.93 26.36
CA LEU A 63 -11.99 -18.29 25.64
C LEU A 63 -12.05 -18.62 24.14
N ILE A 64 -12.19 -19.91 23.81
CA ILE A 64 -12.26 -20.39 22.43
C ILE A 64 -13.44 -19.73 21.69
N SER A 65 -14.61 -19.70 22.32
CA SER A 65 -15.81 -19.09 21.75
C SER A 65 -15.62 -17.59 21.49
N LYS A 66 -14.95 -16.87 22.39
CA LYS A 66 -14.62 -15.44 22.21
C LYS A 66 -13.67 -15.22 21.04
N ILE A 67 -12.68 -16.10 20.86
CA ILE A 67 -11.73 -16.02 19.75
C ILE A 67 -12.45 -16.22 18.41
N ILE A 68 -13.28 -17.27 18.29
CA ILE A 68 -14.01 -17.58 17.05
C ILE A 68 -15.06 -16.51 16.75
N ALA A 69 -15.76 -15.99 17.76
CA ALA A 69 -16.78 -14.95 17.59
C ALA A 69 -16.21 -13.58 17.16
N SER A 70 -14.90 -13.36 17.27
CA SER A 70 -14.26 -12.10 16.88
C SER A 70 -14.30 -11.82 15.37
N GLY A 71 -14.50 -12.85 14.53
CA GLY A 71 -14.51 -12.75 13.07
C GLY A 71 -13.13 -12.64 12.42
N TYR A 72 -12.04 -12.53 13.20
CA TYR A 72 -10.67 -12.54 12.67
C TYR A 72 -10.13 -13.95 12.43
N PHE A 73 -10.60 -14.92 13.23
CA PHE A 73 -10.12 -16.29 13.24
C PHE A 73 -11.17 -17.28 12.74
N ARG A 74 -10.72 -18.28 11.98
CA ARG A 74 -11.53 -19.44 11.59
C ARG A 74 -10.91 -20.67 12.22
N LEU A 75 -11.71 -21.43 12.98
CA LEU A 75 -11.26 -22.69 13.53
C LEU A 75 -11.01 -23.68 12.38
N SER A 76 -9.75 -24.05 12.17
CA SER A 76 -9.33 -25.05 11.17
C SER A 76 -9.35 -26.45 11.75
N ASP A 77 -8.91 -26.59 13.01
CA ASP A 77 -8.82 -27.87 13.69
C ASP A 77 -8.98 -27.72 15.21
N TYR A 78 -9.50 -28.78 15.83
CA TYR A 78 -9.59 -28.93 17.27
C TYR A 78 -8.90 -30.24 17.64
N SER A 79 -7.63 -30.12 18.03
CA SER A 79 -6.71 -31.24 18.22
C SER A 79 -6.50 -31.55 19.70
N ASN A 80 -6.21 -32.82 20.00
CA ASN A 80 -5.88 -33.24 21.37
C ASN A 80 -4.36 -33.20 21.65
N SER A 81 -3.55 -32.87 20.64
CA SER A 81 -2.10 -32.87 20.75
C SER A 81 -1.49 -31.76 19.90
N PHE A 82 -0.46 -31.13 20.44
CA PHE A 82 0.33 -30.14 19.73
C PHE A 82 0.90 -30.69 18.41
N ASN A 83 1.35 -31.94 18.37
CA ASN A 83 1.94 -32.53 17.16
C ASN A 83 0.94 -32.62 16.00
N GLN A 84 -0.33 -32.91 16.29
CA GLN A 84 -1.39 -32.96 15.26
C GLN A 84 -1.70 -31.55 14.74
N ALA A 85 -1.80 -30.59 15.66
CA ALA A 85 -2.00 -29.19 15.30
C ALA A 85 -0.81 -28.60 14.51
N PHE A 86 0.42 -29.04 14.83
CA PHE A 86 1.63 -28.67 14.13
C PHE A 86 1.69 -29.26 12.72
N GLU A 87 1.24 -30.50 12.51
CA GLU A 87 1.10 -31.09 11.18
C GLU A 87 0.13 -30.29 10.29
N GLN A 88 -0.90 -29.65 10.88
CA GLN A 88 -1.78 -28.74 10.14
C GLN A 88 -1.09 -27.44 9.74
N ILE A 89 -0.12 -26.95 10.53
CA ILE A 89 0.75 -25.84 10.11
C ILE A 89 1.63 -26.29 8.94
N GLU A 90 2.24 -27.48 9.00
CA GLU A 90 3.10 -28.02 7.92
C GLU A 90 2.35 -28.20 6.60
N LYS A 91 1.05 -28.50 6.66
CA LYS A 91 0.16 -28.63 5.50
C LYS A 91 -0.46 -27.31 5.02
N ASP A 92 -0.08 -26.18 5.62
CA ASP A 92 -0.63 -24.84 5.32
C ASP A 92 -2.15 -24.70 5.56
N ASN A 93 -2.71 -25.59 6.38
CA ASN A 93 -4.13 -25.56 6.77
C ASN A 93 -4.38 -24.66 7.98
N SER A 94 -3.33 -24.32 8.75
CA SER A 94 -3.40 -23.50 9.95
C SER A 94 -2.28 -22.47 9.99
N ASP A 95 -2.64 -21.21 10.28
CA ASP A 95 -1.70 -20.10 10.42
C ASP A 95 -1.19 -19.96 11.87
N LEU A 96 -2.01 -20.35 12.86
CA LEU A 96 -1.67 -20.32 14.29
C LEU A 96 -2.12 -21.59 15.00
N VAL A 97 -1.43 -21.92 16.09
CA VAL A 97 -1.85 -22.91 17.08
C VAL A 97 -1.94 -22.23 18.44
N LEU A 98 -3.09 -22.34 19.10
CA LEU A 98 -3.28 -21.98 20.50
C LEU A 98 -3.36 -23.27 21.32
N GLU A 99 -2.44 -23.42 22.27
CA GLU A 99 -2.44 -24.53 23.21
C GLU A 99 -2.82 -24.06 24.61
N ILE A 100 -3.91 -24.63 25.12
CA ILE A 100 -4.44 -24.42 26.46
C ILE A 100 -3.94 -25.57 27.33
N PRO A 101 -3.11 -25.30 28.36
CA PRO A 101 -2.53 -26.35 29.18
C PRO A 101 -3.58 -27.03 30.05
N LYS A 102 -3.25 -28.24 30.53
CA LYS A 102 -4.04 -28.93 31.54
C LYS A 102 -4.14 -28.09 32.83
N ASP A 103 -5.26 -28.22 33.54
CA ASP A 103 -5.55 -27.50 34.78
C ASP A 103 -5.67 -25.98 34.57
N PHE A 104 -6.03 -25.53 33.37
CA PHE A 104 -6.18 -24.11 33.02
C PHE A 104 -7.19 -23.40 33.92
N GLU A 105 -8.42 -23.91 34.03
CA GLU A 105 -9.43 -23.36 34.94
C GLU A 105 -8.96 -23.38 36.40
N ARG A 106 -8.39 -24.51 36.84
CA ARG A 106 -7.96 -24.68 38.24
C ARG A 106 -6.90 -23.66 38.62
N ASN A 107 -5.88 -23.49 37.78
CA ASN A 107 -4.77 -22.57 38.04
C ASN A 107 -5.22 -21.11 37.90
N LEU A 108 -6.12 -20.82 36.95
CA LEU A 108 -6.68 -19.48 36.81
C LEU A 108 -7.46 -19.08 38.07
N ILE A 109 -8.26 -19.98 38.65
CA ILE A 109 -9.05 -19.71 39.87
C ILE A 109 -8.17 -19.67 41.13
N ARG A 110 -7.23 -20.61 41.29
CA ARG A 110 -6.43 -20.76 42.53
C ARG A 110 -5.20 -19.86 42.57
N GLU A 111 -4.46 -19.83 41.48
CA GLU A 111 -3.15 -19.17 41.36
C GLU A 111 -3.25 -17.80 40.69
N ASN A 112 -4.46 -17.38 40.28
CA ASN A 112 -4.77 -16.14 39.55
C ASN A 112 -3.97 -15.94 38.25
N THR A 113 -3.28 -16.97 37.77
CA THR A 113 -2.36 -16.88 36.63
C THR A 113 -2.29 -18.22 35.92
N GLN A 114 -2.22 -18.18 34.59
CA GLN A 114 -1.90 -19.34 33.77
C GLN A 114 -1.28 -18.91 32.44
N GLN A 115 -0.30 -19.68 31.97
CA GLN A 115 0.37 -19.43 30.69
C GLN A 115 -0.36 -20.17 29.55
N LEU A 116 -0.51 -19.50 28.42
CA LEU A 116 -0.98 -20.09 27.17
C LEU A 116 0.20 -20.15 26.21
N TYR A 117 0.27 -21.21 25.40
CA TYR A 117 1.28 -21.31 24.36
C TYR A 117 0.66 -20.98 22.99
N ILE A 118 1.35 -20.14 22.23
CA ILE A 118 0.92 -19.70 20.91
C ILE A 118 2.06 -20.00 19.95
N ALA A 119 1.84 -20.91 19.01
CA ALA A 119 2.73 -21.09 17.88
C ALA A 119 2.17 -20.35 16.66
N VAL A 120 3.04 -19.64 15.94
CA VAL A 120 2.65 -18.79 14.82
C VAL A 120 3.47 -19.18 13.60
N ASN A 121 2.80 -19.49 12.48
CA ASN A 121 3.46 -19.79 11.23
C ASN A 121 4.02 -18.51 10.59
N ALA A 122 5.35 -18.35 10.61
CA ALA A 122 6.03 -17.17 10.10
C ALA A 122 6.28 -17.17 8.58
N ILE A 123 5.80 -18.16 7.81
CA ILE A 123 5.93 -18.19 6.34
C ILE A 123 5.33 -16.92 5.72
N ASN A 124 4.16 -16.49 6.19
CA ASN A 124 3.63 -15.16 5.91
C ASN A 124 3.81 -14.27 7.14
N GLY A 125 4.93 -13.54 7.18
CA GLY A 125 5.29 -12.69 8.32
C GLY A 125 4.24 -11.65 8.69
N THR A 126 3.44 -11.16 7.73
CA THR A 126 2.37 -10.20 8.03
C THR A 126 1.18 -10.87 8.70
N LYS A 127 0.71 -12.03 8.20
CA LYS A 127 -0.32 -12.83 8.87
C LYS A 127 0.10 -13.27 10.26
N ALA A 128 1.36 -13.68 10.41
CA ALA A 128 1.94 -14.11 11.67
C ALA A 128 1.89 -13.00 12.74
N ASN A 129 2.41 -11.82 12.40
CA ASN A 129 2.45 -10.68 13.32
C ASN A 129 1.04 -10.19 13.68
N LEU A 130 0.16 -10.04 12.69
CA LEU A 130 -1.22 -9.58 12.93
C LEU A 130 -2.04 -10.61 13.70
N GLY A 131 -1.97 -11.89 13.33
CA GLY A 131 -2.66 -12.98 14.03
C GLY A 131 -2.22 -13.10 15.48
N GLY A 132 -0.90 -13.05 15.74
CA GLY A 132 -0.37 -13.06 17.10
C GLY A 132 -0.82 -11.84 17.92
N ALA A 133 -0.84 -10.64 17.30
CA ALA A 133 -1.30 -9.42 17.96
C ALA A 133 -2.81 -9.46 18.27
N TYR A 134 -3.64 -9.90 17.33
CA TYR A 134 -5.09 -10.04 17.52
C TYR A 134 -5.42 -11.06 18.61
N LEU A 135 -4.75 -12.21 18.60
CA LEU A 135 -4.96 -13.24 19.60
C LEU A 135 -4.55 -12.76 21.01
N ASN A 136 -3.40 -12.08 21.12
CA ASN A 136 -2.97 -11.46 22.38
C ASN A 136 -3.98 -10.43 22.90
N ARG A 137 -4.53 -9.57 22.04
CA ARG A 137 -5.56 -8.61 22.42
C ARG A 137 -6.83 -9.31 22.92
N LEU A 138 -7.30 -10.34 22.23
CA LEU A 138 -8.48 -11.11 22.66
C LEU A 138 -8.27 -11.81 24.00
N ILE A 139 -7.07 -12.35 24.27
CA ILE A 139 -6.69 -12.93 25.56
C ILE A 139 -6.65 -11.86 26.66
N GLN A 140 -6.11 -10.66 26.36
CA GLN A 140 -6.13 -9.54 27.31
C GLN A 140 -7.55 -9.10 27.65
N ASP A 141 -8.42 -8.98 26.65
CA ASP A 141 -9.83 -8.65 26.83
C ASP A 141 -10.55 -9.77 27.61
N TYR A 142 -10.25 -11.04 27.35
CA TYR A 142 -10.79 -12.17 28.12
C TYR A 142 -10.37 -12.13 29.59
N ASN A 143 -9.10 -11.83 29.86
CA ASN A 143 -8.60 -11.66 31.21
C ASN A 143 -9.29 -10.50 31.94
N ALA A 144 -9.68 -9.43 31.23
CA ALA A 144 -10.44 -8.34 31.82
C ALA A 144 -11.86 -8.78 32.20
N ASP A 145 -12.55 -9.52 31.34
CA ASP A 145 -13.91 -10.04 31.59
C ASP A 145 -13.96 -11.03 32.76
N ILE A 146 -12.97 -11.92 32.87
CA ILE A 146 -12.89 -12.86 34.00
C ILE A 146 -12.70 -12.11 35.32
N ARG A 147 -11.82 -11.11 35.34
CA ARG A 147 -11.55 -10.34 36.56
C ARG A 147 -12.77 -9.57 37.06
N THR A 148 -13.62 -9.06 36.16
CA THR A 148 -14.88 -8.42 36.54
C THR A 148 -15.93 -9.43 37.01
N GLU A 149 -15.93 -10.65 36.48
CA GLU A 149 -16.85 -11.73 36.89
C GLU A 149 -16.50 -12.31 38.27
N TRP A 150 -15.21 -12.42 38.61
CA TRP A 150 -14.76 -13.07 39.85
C TRP A 150 -14.69 -12.17 41.09
N ILE A 151 -14.66 -10.84 40.91
CA ILE A 151 -14.37 -9.90 41.99
C ILE A 151 -15.62 -9.09 42.36
N GLN A 152 -16.18 -9.37 43.55
CA GLN A 152 -17.11 -8.45 44.22
C GLN A 152 -16.42 -7.09 44.50
N PRO A 153 -17.13 -5.96 44.38
CA PRO A 153 -16.53 -4.61 44.27
C PRO A 153 -15.72 -4.10 45.48
N GLN A 154 -15.60 -4.85 46.58
CA GLN A 154 -15.02 -4.33 47.83
C GLN A 154 -13.51 -4.58 48.06
N ARG A 155 -12.81 -5.36 47.23
CA ARG A 155 -11.40 -5.74 47.50
C ARG A 155 -10.37 -5.43 46.41
N TYR A 156 -10.74 -4.70 45.37
CA TYR A 156 -9.79 -4.34 44.33
C TYR A 156 -9.64 -2.82 44.23
N ASN A 157 -8.50 -2.32 44.70
CA ASN A 157 -7.94 -1.09 44.14
C ASN A 157 -7.51 -1.47 42.72
N ALA A 158 -8.41 -1.35 41.74
CA ALA A 158 -8.05 -1.49 40.34
C ALA A 158 -6.88 -0.54 40.09
N SER A 159 -5.68 -1.10 39.88
CA SER A 159 -4.56 -0.32 39.39
C SER A 159 -5.06 0.41 38.15
N PRO A 160 -5.07 1.75 38.13
CA PRO A 160 -5.62 2.50 37.03
C PRO A 160 -4.87 2.09 35.77
N THR A 161 -5.52 1.32 34.92
CA THR A 161 -4.98 0.95 33.63
C THR A 161 -5.30 2.11 32.69
N ILE A 162 -4.25 2.76 32.21
CA ILE A 162 -4.39 3.76 31.15
C ILE A 162 -4.73 2.99 29.89
N GLN A 163 -6.01 2.96 29.53
CA GLN A 163 -6.45 2.43 28.26
C GLN A 163 -6.16 3.48 27.19
N ILE A 164 -5.19 3.20 26.33
CA ILE A 164 -4.94 4.00 25.13
C ILE A 164 -5.99 3.58 24.09
N ALA A 165 -7.10 4.30 24.03
CA ALA A 165 -8.07 4.14 22.97
C ALA A 165 -7.53 4.85 21.70
N SER A 166 -6.96 4.07 20.77
CA SER A 166 -6.63 4.58 19.44
C SER A 166 -7.89 4.63 18.58
N SER A 167 -8.13 5.77 17.93
CA SER A 167 -9.22 5.95 16.97
C SER A 167 -8.64 6.35 15.63
N ASN A 168 -9.01 5.62 14.58
CA ASN A 168 -8.63 5.93 13.20
C ASN A 168 -9.64 6.91 12.60
N TRP A 169 -9.27 8.18 12.48
CA TRP A 169 -10.19 9.26 12.12
C TRP A 169 -10.61 9.24 10.64
N PHE A 170 -9.69 8.86 9.74
CA PHE A 170 -9.91 8.90 8.29
C PHE A 170 -10.19 7.53 7.67
N ASN A 171 -9.82 6.45 8.36
CA ASN A 171 -10.01 5.08 7.90
C ASN A 171 -10.37 4.16 9.08
N THR A 172 -11.58 4.33 9.60
CA THR A 172 -12.06 3.63 10.80
C THR A 172 -11.97 2.11 10.67
N TYR A 173 -12.29 1.61 9.48
CA TYR A 173 -12.26 0.18 9.16
C TYR A 173 -10.91 -0.31 8.63
N LEU A 174 -9.89 0.57 8.57
CA LEU A 174 -8.56 0.27 8.01
C LEU A 174 -8.56 -0.27 6.57
N ASN A 175 -9.62 0.01 5.81
CA ASN A 175 -9.77 -0.45 4.44
C ASN A 175 -8.59 0.05 3.58
N TYR A 176 -7.80 -0.91 3.13
CA TYR A 176 -6.52 -0.67 2.47
C TYR A 176 -6.66 0.09 1.13
N SER A 177 -7.84 0.03 0.50
CA SER A 177 -8.11 0.76 -0.74
C SER A 177 -8.03 2.28 -0.55
N PHE A 178 -8.45 2.81 0.60
CA PHE A 178 -8.34 4.25 0.90
C PHE A 178 -6.88 4.72 1.00
N PHE A 179 -5.96 3.83 1.35
CA PHE A 179 -4.54 4.11 1.42
C PHE A 179 -3.86 3.92 0.05
N MET A 180 -4.17 2.83 -0.66
CA MET A 180 -3.40 2.47 -1.84
C MET A 180 -3.83 3.22 -3.12
N VAL A 181 -5.12 3.57 -3.27
CA VAL A 181 -5.60 4.30 -4.46
C VAL A 181 -4.89 5.65 -4.65
N PRO A 182 -4.76 6.53 -3.64
CA PRO A 182 -3.98 7.77 -3.77
C PRO A 182 -2.51 7.53 -4.13
N GLY A 183 -1.87 6.52 -3.55
CA GLY A 183 -0.48 6.17 -3.84
C GLY A 183 -0.28 5.70 -5.28
N ILE A 184 -1.19 4.86 -5.78
CA ILE A 184 -1.16 4.45 -7.19
C ILE A 184 -1.41 5.66 -8.09
N LEU A 185 -2.34 6.57 -7.76
CA LEU A 185 -2.54 7.80 -8.54
C LEU A 185 -1.26 8.62 -8.69
N ALA A 186 -0.51 8.80 -7.59
CA ALA A 186 0.80 9.45 -7.63
C ALA A 186 1.75 8.71 -8.57
N PHE A 187 1.89 7.39 -8.41
CA PHE A 187 2.74 6.55 -9.25
C PHE A 187 2.39 6.61 -10.75
N LEU A 188 1.10 6.64 -11.10
CA LEU A 188 0.65 6.77 -12.48
C LEU A 188 1.10 8.09 -13.10
N VAL A 189 0.97 9.18 -12.34
CA VAL A 189 1.46 10.50 -12.75
C VAL A 189 2.98 10.50 -12.88
N THR A 190 3.70 9.84 -11.97
CA THR A 190 5.16 9.66 -12.05
C THR A 190 5.56 8.95 -13.34
N MET A 191 4.86 7.88 -13.70
CA MET A 191 5.13 7.09 -14.90
C MET A 191 4.89 7.93 -16.17
N VAL A 192 3.83 8.75 -16.21
CA VAL A 192 3.59 9.67 -17.33
C VAL A 192 4.66 10.76 -17.40
N GLY A 193 5.03 11.35 -16.26
CA GLY A 193 5.96 12.48 -16.18
C GLY A 193 7.41 12.09 -16.49
N ALA A 194 7.96 11.10 -15.80
CA ALA A 194 9.36 10.72 -15.94
C ALA A 194 9.58 9.71 -17.09
N TYR A 195 8.86 8.60 -17.05
CA TYR A 195 9.11 7.46 -17.94
C TYR A 195 8.64 7.75 -19.38
N MET A 196 7.38 8.16 -19.58
CA MET A 196 6.86 8.40 -20.93
C MET A 196 7.48 9.62 -21.63
N CYS A 197 7.72 10.70 -20.88
CA CYS A 197 8.39 11.89 -21.42
C CYS A 197 9.80 11.54 -21.91
N SER A 198 10.57 10.79 -21.11
CA SER A 198 11.92 10.35 -21.49
C SER A 198 11.89 9.54 -22.79
N LEU A 199 11.02 8.53 -22.87
CA LEU A 199 10.91 7.66 -24.04
C LEU A 199 10.49 8.39 -25.30
N ASN A 200 9.56 9.34 -25.22
CA ASN A 200 9.15 10.12 -26.38
C ASN A 200 10.32 10.93 -26.95
N ILE A 201 11.16 11.50 -26.09
CA ILE A 201 12.33 12.27 -26.53
C ILE A 201 13.38 11.38 -27.13
N VAL A 202 13.73 10.29 -26.45
CA VAL A 202 14.77 9.37 -26.92
C VAL A 202 14.35 8.69 -28.22
N LYS A 203 13.07 8.37 -28.39
CA LYS A 203 12.53 7.87 -29.66
C LYS A 203 12.78 8.83 -30.82
N GLU A 204 12.61 10.14 -30.63
CA GLU A 204 12.91 11.12 -31.69
C GLU A 204 14.41 11.31 -31.92
N LYS A 205 15.22 11.05 -30.89
CA LYS A 205 16.69 11.04 -30.97
C LYS A 205 17.17 9.87 -31.83
N GLU A 206 16.70 8.65 -31.53
CA GLU A 206 17.01 7.43 -32.29
C GLU A 206 16.61 7.54 -33.76
N VAL A 207 15.44 8.11 -34.04
CA VAL A 207 14.93 8.29 -35.42
C VAL A 207 15.60 9.49 -36.12
N GLY A 208 16.46 10.25 -35.44
CA GLY A 208 17.18 11.39 -36.00
C GLY A 208 16.34 12.65 -36.24
N THR A 209 15.10 12.69 -35.75
CA THR A 209 14.21 13.86 -35.91
C THR A 209 14.68 15.05 -35.08
N ILE A 210 15.38 14.80 -33.96
CA ILE A 210 15.94 15.86 -33.12
C ILE A 210 16.99 16.69 -33.89
N GLU A 211 17.86 16.03 -34.65
CA GLU A 211 18.88 16.73 -35.46
C GLU A 211 18.24 17.56 -36.58
N GLN A 212 17.18 17.06 -37.20
CA GLN A 212 16.40 17.80 -38.18
C GLN A 212 15.73 19.05 -37.57
N ILE A 213 15.28 18.99 -36.32
CA ILE A 213 14.72 20.15 -35.63
C ILE A 213 15.82 21.16 -35.28
N ASN A 214 17.04 20.70 -34.96
CA ASN A 214 18.15 21.56 -34.59
C ASN A 214 18.61 22.49 -35.74
N VAL A 215 18.36 22.10 -36.99
CA VAL A 215 18.63 22.93 -38.18
C VAL A 215 17.48 23.88 -38.56
N THR A 216 16.34 23.81 -37.87
CA THR A 216 15.22 24.75 -38.07
C THR A 216 15.38 26.00 -37.18
N PRO A 217 14.73 27.14 -37.51
CA PRO A 217 14.81 28.36 -36.68
C PRO A 217 14.00 28.29 -35.37
N ILE A 218 13.89 27.10 -34.77
CA ILE A 218 13.18 26.84 -33.51
C ILE A 218 14.13 27.05 -32.33
N LYS A 219 13.78 27.97 -31.43
CA LYS A 219 14.56 28.21 -30.20
C LYS A 219 14.45 27.00 -29.25
N LYS A 220 15.54 26.68 -28.53
CA LYS A 220 15.62 25.56 -27.57
C LYS A 220 14.46 25.52 -26.56
N HIS A 221 14.09 26.67 -25.98
CA HIS A 221 12.96 26.73 -25.02
C HIS A 221 11.60 26.42 -25.66
N HIS A 222 11.39 26.76 -26.95
CA HIS A 222 10.15 26.40 -27.64
C HIS A 222 10.06 24.90 -27.90
N PHE A 223 11.19 24.25 -28.18
CA PHE A 223 11.25 22.80 -28.33
C PHE A 223 10.95 22.10 -26.99
N ILE A 224 11.65 22.49 -25.91
CA ILE A 224 11.47 21.91 -24.57
C ILE A 224 10.02 22.09 -24.09
N LEU A 225 9.49 23.31 -24.12
CA LEU A 225 8.09 23.57 -23.73
C LEU A 225 7.09 22.84 -24.62
N GLY A 226 7.39 22.74 -25.93
CA GLY A 226 6.58 21.99 -26.88
C GLY A 226 6.44 20.52 -26.51
N LYS A 227 7.44 19.93 -25.85
CA LYS A 227 7.43 18.55 -25.35
C LYS A 227 6.88 18.39 -23.95
N LEU A 228 7.24 19.29 -23.03
CA LEU A 228 6.82 19.18 -21.64
C LEU A 228 5.33 19.45 -21.43
N ILE A 229 4.79 20.48 -22.08
CA ILE A 229 3.39 20.89 -21.89
C ILE A 229 2.41 19.76 -22.25
N PRO A 230 2.56 19.02 -23.37
CA PRO A 230 1.68 17.88 -23.67
C PRO A 230 1.66 16.83 -22.56
N PHE A 231 2.82 16.41 -22.06
CA PHE A 231 2.89 15.40 -20.98
C PHE A 231 2.40 15.96 -19.64
N TRP A 232 2.61 17.25 -19.36
CA TRP A 232 2.05 17.92 -18.20
C TRP A 232 0.51 17.90 -18.23
N VAL A 233 -0.10 18.25 -19.37
CA VAL A 233 -1.56 18.20 -19.57
C VAL A 233 -2.09 16.76 -19.50
N ILE A 234 -1.37 15.80 -20.08
CA ILE A 234 -1.75 14.38 -20.02
C ILE A 234 -1.68 13.86 -18.59
N GLY A 235 -0.63 14.18 -17.82
CA GLY A 235 -0.51 13.81 -16.41
C GLY A 235 -1.68 14.33 -15.57
N MET A 236 -2.06 15.60 -15.78
CA MET A 236 -3.24 16.22 -15.17
C MET A 236 -4.53 15.48 -15.52
N PHE A 237 -4.69 15.13 -16.79
CA PHE A 237 -5.87 14.45 -17.28
C PHE A 237 -5.94 13.00 -16.77
N VAL A 238 -4.83 12.25 -16.79
CA VAL A 238 -4.72 10.89 -16.23
C VAL A 238 -5.03 10.89 -14.75
N PHE A 239 -4.49 11.84 -13.98
CA PHE A 239 -4.83 11.98 -12.56
C PHE A 239 -6.32 12.25 -12.36
N SER A 240 -6.91 13.15 -13.15
CA SER A 240 -8.34 13.48 -13.07
C SER A 240 -9.22 12.28 -13.40
N VAL A 241 -8.89 11.52 -14.45
CA VAL A 241 -9.62 10.30 -14.84
C VAL A 241 -9.45 9.22 -13.77
N GLY A 242 -8.25 9.04 -13.23
CA GLY A 242 -8.01 8.08 -12.16
C GLY A 242 -8.78 8.45 -10.88
N LEU A 243 -8.75 9.72 -10.48
CA LEU A 243 -9.40 10.21 -9.26
C LEU A 243 -10.93 10.22 -9.38
N PHE A 244 -11.48 10.84 -10.42
CA PHE A 244 -12.93 10.97 -10.59
C PHE A 244 -13.57 9.74 -11.21
N GLY A 245 -12.86 9.06 -12.11
CA GLY A 245 -13.36 7.85 -12.77
C GLY A 245 -13.26 6.64 -11.86
N VAL A 246 -12.06 6.27 -11.42
CA VAL A 246 -11.87 5.05 -10.62
C VAL A 246 -12.02 5.34 -9.12
N GLY A 247 -11.25 6.29 -8.60
CA GLY A 247 -11.23 6.60 -7.16
C GLY A 247 -12.61 6.91 -6.59
N ARG A 248 -13.36 7.80 -7.27
CA ARG A 248 -14.70 8.19 -6.84
C ARG A 248 -15.79 7.16 -7.19
N LEU A 249 -15.86 6.67 -8.42
CA LEU A 249 -16.99 5.80 -8.83
C LEU A 249 -16.86 4.37 -8.31
N VAL A 250 -15.63 3.84 -8.22
CA VAL A 250 -15.39 2.44 -7.83
C VAL A 250 -15.12 2.33 -6.34
N TYR A 251 -14.25 3.19 -5.81
CA TYR A 251 -13.80 3.11 -4.42
C TYR A 251 -14.48 4.11 -3.47
N GLY A 252 -15.36 4.98 -3.99
CA GLY A 252 -16.07 5.96 -3.16
C GLY A 252 -15.16 7.03 -2.54
N ILE A 253 -13.93 7.20 -3.04
CA ILE A 253 -12.95 8.12 -2.48
C ILE A 253 -13.28 9.55 -2.93
N VAL A 254 -13.51 10.42 -1.94
CA VAL A 254 -13.77 11.83 -2.16
C VAL A 254 -12.68 12.63 -1.44
N PRO A 255 -11.86 13.42 -2.17
CA PRO A 255 -10.89 14.30 -1.55
C PRO A 255 -11.58 15.30 -0.64
N ILE A 256 -11.17 15.32 0.63
CA ILE A 256 -11.63 16.30 1.61
C ILE A 256 -10.65 17.48 1.55
N GLY A 257 -11.11 18.67 1.15
CA GLY A 257 -10.30 19.88 1.05
C GLY A 257 -10.40 20.61 -0.29
N SER A 258 -9.42 21.49 -0.56
CA SER A 258 -9.39 22.28 -1.78
C SER A 258 -8.83 21.50 -2.97
N MET A 259 -9.67 21.26 -3.97
CA MET A 259 -9.22 20.70 -5.25
C MET A 259 -8.17 21.58 -5.93
N GLY A 260 -8.29 22.91 -5.81
CA GLY A 260 -7.31 23.84 -6.35
C GLY A 260 -5.91 23.60 -5.78
N SER A 261 -5.80 23.36 -4.48
CA SER A 261 -4.54 23.03 -3.82
C SER A 261 -3.97 21.71 -4.32
N LEU A 262 -4.81 20.67 -4.45
CA LEU A 262 -4.40 19.37 -4.98
C LEU A 262 -3.81 19.50 -6.40
N TYR A 263 -4.51 20.21 -7.30
CA TYR A 263 -4.03 20.43 -8.67
C TYR A 263 -2.81 21.36 -8.72
N ALA A 264 -2.65 22.30 -7.79
CA ALA A 264 -1.46 23.14 -7.70
C ALA A 264 -0.23 22.32 -7.31
N PHE A 265 -0.34 21.47 -6.28
CA PHE A 265 0.74 20.55 -5.90
C PHE A 265 1.05 19.56 -7.02
N LEU A 266 0.03 18.97 -7.64
CA LEU A 266 0.18 18.10 -8.81
C LEU A 266 0.90 18.80 -9.97
N SER A 267 0.62 20.09 -10.18
CA SER A 267 1.26 20.90 -11.23
C SER A 267 2.75 21.03 -10.99
N LEU A 268 3.15 21.38 -9.77
CA LEU A 268 4.54 21.53 -9.37
C LEU A 268 5.27 20.18 -9.40
N TYR A 269 4.63 19.14 -8.87
CA TYR A 269 5.12 17.77 -8.89
C TYR A 269 5.42 17.27 -10.31
N LEU A 270 4.49 17.49 -11.25
CA LEU A 270 4.69 17.13 -12.65
C LEU A 270 5.87 17.87 -13.28
N ILE A 271 6.11 19.14 -12.95
CA ILE A 271 7.27 19.88 -13.48
C ILE A 271 8.58 19.22 -13.05
N ALA A 272 8.69 18.79 -11.79
CA ALA A 272 9.88 18.11 -11.27
C ALA A 272 10.12 16.78 -12.01
N LEU A 273 9.09 15.96 -12.15
CA LEU A 273 9.18 14.65 -12.83
C LEU A 273 9.46 14.76 -14.33
N LEU A 274 8.86 15.74 -14.99
CA LEU A 274 9.14 16.05 -16.38
C LEU A 274 10.58 16.53 -16.58
N GLY A 275 11.11 17.29 -15.62
CA GLY A 275 12.53 17.66 -15.56
C GLY A 275 13.43 16.43 -15.44
N LEU A 276 13.04 15.46 -14.60
CA LEU A 276 13.75 14.19 -14.48
C LEU A 276 13.66 13.36 -15.76
N GLY A 277 12.49 13.28 -16.41
CA GLY A 277 12.33 12.63 -17.70
C GLY A 277 13.21 13.26 -18.79
N LEU A 278 13.32 14.59 -18.81
CA LEU A 278 14.24 15.31 -19.69
C LEU A 278 15.71 14.96 -19.39
N LEU A 279 16.09 14.93 -18.12
CA LEU A 279 17.45 14.56 -17.71
C LEU A 279 17.81 13.17 -18.22
N ILE A 280 16.95 12.17 -17.99
CA ILE A 280 17.15 10.79 -18.48
C ILE A 280 17.28 10.78 -20.01
N SER A 281 16.42 11.54 -20.71
CA SER A 281 16.47 11.58 -22.18
C SER A 281 17.74 12.21 -22.75
N THR A 282 18.39 13.07 -21.97
CA THR A 282 19.65 13.72 -22.38
C THR A 282 20.79 12.70 -22.39
N TYR A 283 20.87 11.86 -21.34
CA TYR A 283 21.91 10.84 -21.17
C TYR A 283 21.63 9.50 -21.87
N SER A 284 20.45 9.35 -22.47
CA SER A 284 20.08 8.14 -23.20
C SER A 284 20.19 8.34 -24.70
N GLU A 285 20.74 7.35 -25.39
CA GLU A 285 20.80 7.31 -26.86
C GLU A 285 19.72 6.40 -27.43
N THR A 286 19.38 5.31 -26.72
CA THR A 286 18.36 4.36 -27.15
C THR A 286 17.15 4.28 -26.22
N GLN A 287 15.98 3.94 -26.77
CA GLN A 287 14.74 3.73 -26.01
C GLN A 287 14.98 2.67 -24.93
N GLN A 288 15.68 1.59 -25.25
CA GLN A 288 15.98 0.52 -24.30
C GLN A 288 16.82 1.03 -23.12
N GLN A 289 17.85 1.85 -23.38
CA GLN A 289 18.65 2.47 -22.33
C GLN A 289 17.80 3.39 -21.45
N ALA A 290 16.96 4.22 -22.07
CA ALA A 290 16.06 5.12 -21.37
C ALA A 290 15.05 4.36 -20.49
N MET A 291 14.50 3.25 -21.00
CA MET A 291 13.59 2.37 -20.24
C MET A 291 14.28 1.82 -18.99
N SER A 292 15.51 1.31 -19.11
CA SER A 292 16.26 0.74 -17.99
C SER A 292 16.59 1.78 -16.93
N ILE A 293 17.09 2.96 -17.32
CA ILE A 293 17.42 4.03 -16.38
C ILE A 293 16.15 4.55 -15.70
N ALA A 294 15.08 4.80 -16.46
CA ALA A 294 13.82 5.25 -15.90
C ALA A 294 13.21 4.20 -14.95
N PHE A 295 13.27 2.92 -15.29
CA PHE A 295 12.82 1.83 -14.41
C PHE A 295 13.57 1.83 -13.07
N PHE A 296 14.90 1.99 -13.11
CA PHE A 296 15.72 2.03 -11.90
C PHE A 296 15.32 3.18 -10.96
N PHE A 297 15.19 4.41 -11.49
CA PHE A 297 14.73 5.55 -10.68
C PHE A 297 13.30 5.39 -10.18
N MET A 298 12.39 4.89 -11.05
CA MET A 298 11.00 4.64 -10.67
C MET A 298 10.91 3.62 -9.53
N MET A 299 11.73 2.57 -9.54
CA MET A 299 11.75 1.57 -8.48
C MET A 299 12.24 2.17 -7.16
N ILE A 300 13.31 2.97 -7.19
CA ILE A 300 13.80 3.67 -5.99
C ILE A 300 12.71 4.61 -5.45
N PHE A 301 12.13 5.46 -6.31
CA PHE A 301 11.12 6.41 -5.88
C PHE A 301 9.89 5.73 -5.32
N LEU A 302 9.45 4.65 -5.94
CA LEU A 302 8.30 3.89 -5.47
C LEU A 302 8.56 3.25 -4.10
N LEU A 303 9.72 2.61 -3.92
CA LEU A 303 10.08 1.96 -2.65
C LEU A 303 10.32 2.96 -1.52
N MET A 304 10.77 4.17 -1.84
CA MET A 304 11.07 5.23 -0.87
C MET A 304 9.94 6.25 -0.67
N SER A 305 8.84 6.14 -1.42
CA SER A 305 7.68 7.07 -1.38
C SER A 305 6.84 6.99 -0.09
N GLY A 306 7.06 5.98 0.75
CA GLY A 306 6.18 5.71 1.89
C GLY A 306 4.96 4.83 1.56
N LEU A 307 4.76 4.46 0.28
CA LEU A 307 3.58 3.68 -0.14
C LEU A 307 3.58 2.24 0.39
N PHE A 308 4.72 1.53 0.32
CA PHE A 308 4.80 0.14 0.77
C PHE A 308 5.35 0.00 2.20
N THR A 309 6.26 0.91 2.56
CA THR A 309 6.93 0.91 3.87
C THR A 309 6.90 2.33 4.41
N SER A 310 6.46 2.52 5.66
CA SER A 310 6.47 3.84 6.28
C SER A 310 7.89 4.43 6.30
N ILE A 311 8.00 5.71 5.93
CA ILE A 311 9.26 6.47 5.95
C ILE A 311 9.82 6.54 7.38
N ASP A 312 8.95 6.55 8.40
CA ASP A 312 9.37 6.63 9.81
C ASP A 312 10.19 5.43 10.27
N SER A 313 9.93 4.26 9.67
CA SER A 313 10.63 3.00 9.95
C SER A 313 11.97 2.88 9.25
N MET A 314 12.31 3.80 8.34
CA MET A 314 13.57 3.77 7.60
C MET A 314 14.75 4.27 8.47
N PRO A 315 15.97 3.77 8.24
CA PRO A 315 17.16 4.35 8.86
C PRO A 315 17.39 5.80 8.39
N GLU A 316 18.11 6.59 9.18
CA GLU A 316 18.21 8.05 8.98
C GLU A 316 18.75 8.45 7.60
N TRP A 317 19.73 7.71 7.07
CA TRP A 317 20.27 7.94 5.72
C TRP A 317 19.20 7.76 4.63
N ALA A 318 18.29 6.82 4.81
CA ALA A 318 17.21 6.55 3.86
C ALA A 318 16.11 7.60 3.97
N LYS A 319 15.82 8.12 5.17
CA LYS A 319 14.89 9.24 5.37
C LYS A 319 15.35 10.49 4.61
N VAL A 320 16.63 10.82 4.65
CA VAL A 320 17.19 11.97 3.91
C VAL A 320 16.97 11.81 2.40
N ILE A 321 17.20 10.60 1.85
CA ILE A 321 16.96 10.33 0.43
C ILE A 321 15.46 10.39 0.11
N ALA A 322 14.59 9.85 0.98
CA ALA A 322 13.15 9.89 0.81
C ALA A 322 12.60 11.34 0.83
N GLN A 323 13.18 12.24 1.62
CA GLN A 323 12.80 13.65 1.63
C GLN A 323 13.23 14.41 0.36
N LEU A 324 14.28 13.94 -0.33
CA LEU A 324 14.72 14.48 -1.62
C LEU A 324 13.98 13.84 -2.81
N ASN A 325 13.30 12.72 -2.58
CA ASN A 325 12.49 12.05 -3.58
C ASN A 325 11.29 12.96 -3.94
N PRO A 326 11.07 13.27 -5.23
CA PRO A 326 9.90 14.05 -5.61
C PRO A 326 8.58 13.33 -5.35
N VAL A 327 8.57 11.98 -5.26
CA VAL A 327 7.41 11.09 -5.09
C VAL A 327 7.20 10.73 -3.63
#